data_AF-A0A9J6FBK4-F1
#
_entry.id   AF-A0A9J6FBK4-F1
#
_cell.length_a   1.000
_cell.length_b   1.000
_cell.length_c   1.000
_cell.angle_alpha   90.00
_cell.angle_beta   90.00
_cell.angle_gamma   90.00
#
_symmetry.space_group_name_H-M   'P 1'
#
loop_
_entity.id
_entity.type
_entity.pdbx_description
1 polymer ?
#
loop_
_entity_poly.entity_id
_entity_poly.type
_entity_poly.pdbx_seq_one_letter_code
_entity_poly.pdbx_strand_id
1 'polypeptide(L)'
;MQTVMPCQNYDYRPLVQVMRQEDVLFSSLLTKIGDGDPLKEVDVCVRQSPFVTNAVTHNLCPGGVLLFYSNNDADAHNSSLVTGDASVVVSDADDTMGHKSQN
;
A
#
# COMPACT_ATOMS: atom_id res chain seq x y z
N MET A 1 -39.20 3.07 -17.06
CA MET A 1 -37.96 2.26 -17.04
C MET A 1 -37.25 2.55 -15.73
N GLN A 2 -37.10 1.56 -14.87
CA GLN A 2 -36.42 1.70 -13.58
C GLN A 2 -34.96 1.30 -13.80
N THR A 3 -34.04 2.25 -13.65
CA THR A 3 -32.59 2.01 -13.77
C THR A 3 -32.14 1.23 -12.54
N VAL A 4 -31.85 -0.05 -12.69
CA VAL A 4 -31.35 -0.90 -11.60
C VAL A 4 -29.87 -0.58 -11.39
N MET A 5 -29.51 -0.18 -10.17
CA MET A 5 -28.11 0.10 -9.80
C MET A 5 -27.29 -1.19 -9.85
N PRO A 6 -26.08 -1.19 -10.46
CA PRO A 6 -25.33 -2.40 -10.84
C PRO A 6 -24.80 -3.27 -9.69
N CYS A 7 -25.03 -2.90 -8.42
CA CYS A 7 -24.49 -3.63 -7.26
C CYS A 7 -25.53 -4.42 -6.45
N GLN A 8 -26.78 -4.53 -6.91
CA GLN A 8 -27.88 -5.05 -6.06
C GLN A 8 -28.03 -6.58 -5.99
N ASN A 9 -27.28 -7.36 -6.77
CA ASN A 9 -27.50 -8.81 -6.93
C ASN A 9 -26.26 -9.70 -6.71
N TYR A 10 -25.27 -9.25 -5.93
CA TYR A 10 -24.11 -10.07 -5.61
C TYR A 10 -24.21 -10.67 -4.20
N ASP A 11 -23.96 -11.98 -4.11
CA ASP A 11 -23.75 -12.66 -2.82
C ASP A 11 -22.46 -12.15 -2.18
N TYR A 12 -22.59 -11.44 -1.06
CA TYR A 12 -21.44 -11.02 -0.26
C TYR A 12 -20.92 -12.18 0.59
N ARG A 13 -19.63 -12.53 0.42
CA ARG A 13 -18.94 -13.57 1.21
C ARG A 13 -17.65 -12.98 1.79
N PRO A 14 -17.64 -12.53 3.06
CA PRO A 14 -16.47 -11.88 3.64
C PRO A 14 -15.34 -12.88 3.86
N LEU A 15 -14.10 -12.43 3.59
CA LEU A 15 -12.90 -13.11 4.08
C LEU A 15 -12.70 -12.72 5.54
N VAL A 16 -12.57 -13.71 6.42
CA VAL A 16 -12.48 -13.51 7.89
C VAL A 16 -11.07 -13.67 8.45
N GLN A 17 -10.10 -14.00 7.60
CA GLN A 17 -8.74 -14.32 8.02
C GLN A 17 -7.72 -13.41 7.34
N VAL A 18 -6.84 -12.82 8.16
CA VAL A 18 -5.68 -12.05 7.71
C VAL A 18 -4.54 -13.00 7.38
N MET A 19 -3.96 -12.86 6.18
CA MET A 19 -2.88 -13.73 5.68
C MET A 19 -1.56 -12.97 5.42
N ARG A 20 -1.58 -11.63 5.42
CA ARG A 20 -0.42 -10.80 5.06
C ARG A 20 0.52 -10.51 6.23
N GLN A 21 -0.01 -10.42 7.45
CA GLN A 21 0.73 -10.10 8.66
C GLN A 21 0.82 -11.34 9.55
N GLU A 22 2.04 -11.70 9.96
CA GLU A 22 2.28 -12.79 10.91
C GLU A 22 1.97 -12.37 12.37
N ASP A 23 2.22 -11.11 12.71
CA ASP A 23 1.94 -10.55 14.03
C ASP A 23 0.43 -10.28 14.21
N VAL A 24 -0.18 -11.06 15.10
CA VAL A 24 -1.62 -11.01 15.44
C VAL A 24 -2.03 -9.69 16.09
N LEU A 25 -1.17 -9.08 16.91
CA LEU A 25 -1.48 -7.81 17.55
C LEU A 25 -1.48 -6.68 16.51
N PHE A 26 -0.48 -6.69 15.63
CA PHE A 26 -0.39 -5.72 14.55
C PHE A 26 -1.53 -5.89 13.52
N SER A 27 -1.88 -7.12 13.16
CA SER A 27 -3.00 -7.38 12.24
C SER A 27 -4.35 -6.95 12.83
N SER A 28 -4.55 -7.17 14.13
CA SER A 28 -5.75 -6.72 14.85
C SER A 28 -5.85 -5.20 14.89
N LEU A 29 -4.72 -4.52 15.08
CA LEU A 29 -4.65 -3.06 15.02
C LEU A 29 -5.01 -2.53 13.62
N LEU A 30 -4.49 -3.14 12.55
CA LEU A 30 -4.83 -2.75 11.17
C LEU A 30 -6.31 -3.00 10.84
N THR A 31 -6.89 -4.08 11.35
CA THR A 31 -8.32 -4.40 11.17
C THR A 31 -9.19 -3.30 11.79
N LYS A 32 -8.92 -2.91 13.04
CA LYS A 32 -9.62 -1.79 13.71
C LYS A 32 -9.53 -0.48 12.91
N ILE A 33 -8.35 -0.18 12.36
CA ILE A 33 -8.15 1.03 11.53
C ILE A 33 -9.02 0.95 10.27
N GLY A 34 -9.04 -0.20 9.59
CA GLY A 34 -9.86 -0.43 8.39
C GLY A 34 -11.36 -0.33 8.65
N ASP A 35 -11.81 -0.80 9.83
CA ASP A 35 -13.21 -0.74 10.26
C ASP A 35 -13.62 0.66 10.76
N GLY A 36 -12.65 1.56 11.01
CA GLY A 36 -12.89 2.90 11.53
C GLY A 36 -13.14 2.94 13.04
N ASP A 37 -12.78 1.87 13.76
CA ASP A 37 -12.98 1.78 15.20
C ASP A 37 -12.07 2.76 15.98
N PRO A 38 -12.56 3.32 17.10
CA PRO A 38 -11.76 4.17 17.96
C PRO A 38 -10.61 3.38 18.60
N LEU A 39 -9.41 3.96 18.52
CA LEU A 39 -8.20 3.33 19.03
C LEU A 39 -8.00 3.68 20.49
N LYS A 40 -7.66 2.67 21.31
CA LYS A 40 -7.35 2.88 22.72
C LYS A 40 -5.90 3.33 22.88
N GLU A 41 -5.54 3.90 24.02
CA GLU A 41 -4.16 4.37 24.28
C GLU A 41 -3.09 3.28 24.06
N VAL A 42 -3.42 2.03 24.38
CA VAL A 42 -2.56 0.86 24.10
C VAL A 42 -2.34 0.61 22.60
N ASP A 43 -3.37 0.83 21.79
CA ASP A 43 -3.31 0.68 20.32
C ASP A 43 -2.45 1.81 19.69
N VAL A 44 -2.48 3.00 20.29
CA VAL A 44 -1.66 4.15 19.90
C VAL A 44 -0.19 3.93 20.23
N CYS A 45 0.12 3.33 21.39
CA CYS A 45 1.49 2.97 21.77
C CYS A 45 2.13 1.99 20.78
N VAL A 46 1.38 0.95 20.37
CA VAL A 46 1.83 -0.03 19.36
C VAL A 46 2.00 0.63 17.99
N ARG A 47 1.14 1.58 17.61
CA ARG A 47 1.29 2.36 16.37
C ARG A 47 2.51 3.27 16.39
N GLN A 48 2.87 3.80 17.55
CA GLN A 48 3.91 4.82 17.65
C GLN A 48 5.33 4.28 17.80
N SER A 49 5.50 3.04 18.24
CA SER A 49 6.82 2.41 18.35
C SER A 49 7.62 2.30 17.03
N PRO A 50 7.00 2.16 15.83
CA PRO A 50 7.74 2.10 14.56
C PRO A 50 7.94 3.46 13.86
N PHE A 51 7.48 4.60 14.41
CA PHE A 51 7.79 5.90 13.78
C PHE A 51 9.26 6.26 14.02
N VAL A 52 10.08 5.93 13.04
CA VAL A 52 11.50 6.25 13.00
C VAL A 52 11.79 7.22 11.85
N THR A 53 12.89 7.96 11.94
CA THR A 53 13.27 8.92 10.89
C THR A 53 13.66 8.18 9.60
N ASN A 54 13.58 8.85 8.44
CA ASN A 54 13.96 8.26 7.15
C ASN A 54 15.34 7.60 7.16
N ALA A 55 16.31 8.22 7.84
CA ALA A 55 17.66 7.67 8.00
C ALA A 55 17.66 6.35 8.80
N VAL A 56 16.82 6.25 9.83
CA VAL A 56 16.68 5.02 10.63
C VAL A 56 15.93 3.95 9.84
N THR A 57 14.89 4.31 9.09
CA THR A 57 14.17 3.37 8.20
C THR A 57 15.10 2.76 7.17
N HIS A 58 15.97 3.56 6.54
CA HIS A 58 16.93 3.07 5.55
C HIS A 58 17.93 2.07 6.14
N ASN A 59 18.31 2.22 7.41
CA ASN A 59 19.19 1.28 8.10
C ASN A 59 18.46 0.00 8.54
N LEU A 60 17.21 0.12 8.99
CA LEU A 60 16.40 -1.00 9.47
C LEU A 60 15.82 -1.84 8.33
N CYS A 61 15.54 -1.23 7.18
CA CYS A 61 14.95 -1.88 6.01
C CYS A 61 15.55 -1.29 4.73
N PRO A 62 16.79 -1.67 4.36
CA PRO A 62 17.50 -1.11 3.21
C PRO A 62 16.88 -1.43 1.84
N GLY A 63 15.89 -2.32 1.77
CA GLY A 63 15.08 -2.60 0.57
C GLY A 63 13.60 -2.25 0.75
N GLY A 64 13.25 -1.49 1.79
CA GLY A 64 11.87 -1.12 2.08
C GLY A 64 11.33 -0.12 1.06
N VAL A 65 10.05 -0.25 0.71
CA VAL A 65 9.34 0.74 -0.10
C VAL A 65 8.80 1.83 0.83
N LEU A 66 9.07 3.09 0.50
CA LEU A 66 8.52 4.24 1.22
C LEU A 66 7.16 4.63 0.64
N LEU A 67 6.19 4.86 1.52
CA LEU A 67 4.86 5.35 1.16
C LEU A 67 4.78 6.84 1.39
N PHE A 68 4.26 7.58 0.40
CA PHE A 68 4.11 9.02 0.44
C PHE A 68 2.65 9.42 0.32
N TYR A 69 2.32 10.61 0.83
CA TYR A 69 0.97 11.16 0.72
C TYR A 69 0.68 11.70 -0.68
N SER A 70 1.70 12.24 -1.37
CA SER A 70 1.55 12.82 -2.70
C SER A 70 2.48 12.17 -3.71
N ASN A 71 2.07 12.17 -4.98
CA ASN A 71 2.90 11.68 -6.08
C ASN A 71 4.17 12.53 -6.23
N ASN A 72 4.08 13.85 -6.05
CA ASN A 72 5.24 14.74 -6.15
C ASN A 72 6.35 14.35 -5.17
N ASP A 73 5.99 13.94 -3.94
CA ASP A 73 6.96 13.50 -2.93
C ASP A 73 7.59 12.16 -3.31
N ALA A 74 6.78 11.22 -3.84
CA ALA A 74 7.26 9.94 -4.33
C ALA A 74 8.21 10.11 -5.53
N ASP A 75 7.86 10.98 -6.47
CA ASP A 75 8.66 11.26 -7.66
C ASP A 75 10.00 11.91 -7.32
N ALA A 76 9.99 12.87 -6.38
CA ALA A 76 11.20 13.50 -5.88
C ALA A 76 12.12 12.47 -5.22
N HIS A 77 11.57 11.58 -4.38
CA HIS A 77 12.35 10.51 -3.75
C HIS A 77 12.90 9.51 -4.77
N ASN A 78 12.06 8.99 -5.66
CA ASN A 78 12.46 8.00 -6.66
C ASN A 78 13.53 8.56 -7.61
N SER A 79 13.38 9.80 -8.07
CA SER A 79 14.36 10.45 -8.94
C SER A 79 15.73 10.61 -8.27
N SER A 80 15.75 10.85 -6.96
CA SER A 80 16.99 10.95 -6.19
C SER A 80 17.75 9.61 -6.09
N LEU A 81 17.02 8.48 -6.11
CA LEU A 81 17.62 7.14 -6.09
C LEU A 81 18.14 6.73 -7.47
N VAL A 82 17.39 7.02 -8.54
CA VAL A 82 17.77 6.66 -9.92
C VAL A 82 19.05 7.37 -10.37
N THR A 83 19.29 8.58 -9.89
CA THR A 83 20.45 9.40 -10.27
C THR A 83 21.75 9.01 -9.55
N GLY A 84 21.68 8.16 -8.51
CA GLY A 84 22.83 7.73 -7.72
C GLY A 84 23.53 6.45 -8.21
N ASP A 85 22.84 5.60 -8.97
CA ASP A 85 23.33 4.28 -9.39
C ASP A 85 23.53 4.21 -10.91
N ALA A 86 24.77 4.04 -11.35
CA ALA A 86 25.15 3.95 -12.78
C ALA A 86 24.64 2.68 -13.51
N SER A 87 23.78 1.89 -12.86
CA SER A 87 23.25 0.62 -13.37
C SER A 87 21.75 0.46 -13.06
N VAL A 88 20.98 1.55 -13.05
CA VAL A 88 19.52 1.44 -12.96
C VAL A 88 18.96 1.17 -14.36
N VAL A 89 18.50 -0.06 -14.58
CA VAL A 89 17.65 -0.39 -15.73
C VAL A 89 16.28 0.21 -15.44
N VAL A 90 15.96 1.32 -16.09
CA VAL A 90 14.60 1.85 -16.13
C VAL A 90 13.74 0.80 -16.82
N SER A 91 12.91 0.10 -16.06
CA SER A 91 11.89 -0.80 -16.58
C SER A 91 10.57 -0.08 -16.52
N ASP A 92 10.28 0.71 -17.55
CA ASP A 92 8.93 1.20 -17.79
C ASP A 92 8.08 -0.01 -18.16
N ALA A 93 7.13 -0.37 -17.31
CA ALA A 93 6.13 -1.38 -17.66
C ALA A 93 5.23 -0.77 -18.74
N ASP A 94 5.53 -1.07 -20.01
CA ASP A 94 4.65 -0.77 -21.12
C ASP A 94 3.46 -1.75 -21.06
N ASP A 95 2.33 -1.29 -20.50
CA ASP A 95 1.05 -1.98 -20.66
C ASP A 95 0.60 -1.82 -22.12
N THR A 96 1.23 -2.57 -23.02
CA THR A 96 0.75 -2.72 -24.39
C THR A 96 -0.55 -3.53 -24.33
N MET A 97 -1.67 -2.85 -24.12
CA MET A 97 -3.00 -3.41 -24.32
C MET A 97 -3.14 -3.76 -25.80
N GLY A 98 -2.82 -5.01 -26.14
CA GLY A 98 -2.86 -5.53 -27.50
C GLY A 98 -4.27 -5.43 -28.08
N HIS A 99 -4.56 -4.34 -28.80
CA HIS A 99 -5.71 -4.29 -29.67
C HIS A 99 -5.41 -5.15 -30.89
N LYS A 100 -5.91 -6.40 -30.90
CA LYS A 100 -5.98 -7.19 -32.13
C LYS A 100 -6.96 -6.48 -33.07
N SER A 101 -6.44 -5.67 -33.98
CA SER A 101 -7.21 -5.19 -35.12
C SER A 101 -7.38 -6.36 -36.08
N GLN A 102 -8.55 -7.01 -36.04
CA GLN A 102 -9.01 -7.84 -37.15
C GLN A 102 -9.64 -6.92 -38.19
N ASN A 103 -8.89 -6.65 -39.26
CA ASN A 103 -9.29 -6.78 -40.66
C ASN A 103 -8.21 -6.22 -41.59
#